data_AF-A0A4V1ISX9-F1
#
_entry.id   AF-A0A4V1ISX9-F1
#
_cell.length_a   1.000
_cell.length_b   1.000
_cell.length_c   1.000
_cell.angle_alpha   90.00
_cell.angle_beta   90.00
_cell.angle_gamma   90.00
#
_symmetry.space_group_name_H-M   'P 1'
#
loop_
_entity.id
_entity.type
_entity.pdbx_description
1 polymer ?
#
loop_
_entity_poly.entity_id
_entity_poly.type
_entity_poly.pdbx_seq_one_letter_code
_entity_poly.pdbx_strand_id
1 'polypeptide(L)'
;VVQFTPELEARINDPNRNIATFAITTVLKTGNEASVDTLMKQIASFMGDISDEFKVVIIDAIRSLCLKFPAKQSMMLNFLANVLRDEGGYEYKRATIEAIFDIFYSVPSSRETALSHLCEFIEDCEFTRLAVRVLYLLGTEGPKCATPSKYIRYIYNRLILENAPVRSAAVTALGRF
;
A
#
# COMPACT_ATOMS: atom_id res chain seq x y z
N VAL A 1 -7.87 -21.10 -25.18
CA VAL A 1 -7.54 -20.49 -23.87
C VAL A 1 -8.64 -20.92 -22.91
N VAL A 2 -8.34 -21.78 -21.95
CA VAL A 2 -9.36 -22.29 -21.03
C VAL A 2 -9.93 -21.11 -20.24
N GLN A 3 -11.25 -20.93 -20.28
CA GLN A 3 -11.99 -19.95 -19.48
C GLN A 3 -11.99 -20.40 -18.00
N PHE A 4 -10.81 -20.41 -17.36
CA PHE A 4 -10.69 -20.64 -15.91
C PHE A 4 -11.25 -19.46 -15.11
N THR A 5 -11.21 -18.26 -15.69
CA THR A 5 -11.55 -17.00 -15.02
C THR A 5 -12.99 -16.92 -14.50
N PRO A 6 -14.05 -17.27 -15.27
CA PRO A 6 -15.43 -17.09 -14.80
C PRO A 6 -15.81 -17.99 -13.62
N GLU A 7 -15.37 -19.26 -13.62
CA GLU A 7 -15.65 -20.18 -12.52
C GLU A 7 -14.88 -19.81 -11.25
N LEU A 8 -13.65 -19.34 -11.38
CA LEU A 8 -12.86 -18.82 -10.26
C LEU A 8 -13.41 -17.48 -9.73
N GLU A 9 -13.89 -16.60 -10.62
CA GLU A 9 -14.55 -15.35 -10.24
C GLU A 9 -15.83 -15.62 -9.44
N ALA A 10 -16.59 -16.68 -9.78
CA ALA A 10 -17.74 -17.10 -8.98
C ALA A 10 -17.36 -17.53 -7.55
N ARG A 11 -16.15 -18.08 -7.36
CA ARG A 11 -15.63 -18.50 -6.05
C ARG A 11 -15.13 -17.35 -5.17
N ILE A 12 -15.07 -16.12 -5.68
CA ILE A 12 -14.77 -14.93 -4.87
C ILE A 12 -15.85 -14.69 -3.81
N ASN A 13 -17.11 -15.04 -4.12
CA ASN A 13 -18.24 -14.92 -3.21
C ASN A 13 -18.53 -16.23 -2.44
N ASP A 14 -17.58 -17.17 -2.39
CA ASP A 14 -17.76 -18.42 -1.67
C ASP A 14 -17.90 -18.14 -0.16
N PRO A 15 -18.87 -18.78 0.54
CA PRO A 15 -19.04 -18.59 1.98
C PRO A 15 -17.78 -18.96 2.78
N ASN A 16 -16.93 -19.84 2.24
CA ASN A 16 -15.64 -20.14 2.84
C ASN A 16 -14.59 -19.10 2.44
N ARG A 17 -14.25 -18.23 3.38
CA ARG A 17 -13.27 -17.14 3.18
C ARG A 17 -11.88 -17.61 2.77
N ASN A 18 -11.49 -18.83 3.14
CA ASN A 18 -10.21 -19.41 2.69
C ASN A 18 -10.27 -19.71 1.19
N ILE A 19 -11.35 -20.33 0.72
CA ILE A 19 -11.58 -20.64 -0.71
C ILE A 19 -11.65 -19.34 -1.52
N ALA A 20 -12.41 -18.36 -1.03
CA ALA A 20 -12.51 -17.05 -1.66
C ALA A 20 -11.14 -16.36 -1.76
N THR A 21 -10.31 -16.43 -0.71
CA THR A 21 -8.96 -15.85 -0.73
C THR A 21 -8.05 -16.52 -1.76
N PHE A 22 -8.08 -17.86 -1.85
CA PHE A 22 -7.31 -18.58 -2.87
C PHE A 22 -7.82 -18.27 -4.28
N ALA A 23 -9.13 -18.15 -4.47
CA ALA A 23 -9.73 -17.75 -5.74
C ALA A 23 -9.27 -16.34 -6.14
N ILE A 24 -9.40 -15.35 -5.25
CA ILE A 24 -8.92 -13.97 -5.45
C ILE A 24 -7.44 -13.95 -5.83
N THR A 25 -6.59 -14.63 -5.05
CA THR A 25 -5.14 -14.65 -5.29
C THR A 25 -4.81 -15.25 -6.67
N THR A 26 -5.53 -16.31 -7.05
CA THR A 26 -5.35 -16.96 -8.35
C THR A 26 -5.79 -16.03 -9.48
N VAL A 27 -6.98 -15.43 -9.35
CA VAL A 27 -7.53 -14.50 -10.34
C VAL A 27 -6.66 -13.26 -10.50
N LEU A 28 -6.08 -12.73 -9.42
CA LEU A 28 -5.11 -11.63 -9.49
C LEU A 28 -3.86 -12.05 -10.27
N LYS A 29 -3.31 -13.25 -10.02
CA LYS A 29 -2.13 -13.73 -10.75
C LYS A 29 -2.40 -13.98 -12.25
N THR A 30 -3.60 -14.48 -12.58
CA THR A 30 -4.01 -14.77 -13.96
C THR A 30 -4.76 -13.62 -14.64
N GLY A 31 -4.98 -12.51 -13.94
CA GLY A 31 -5.80 -11.39 -14.40
C GLY A 31 -5.25 -10.73 -15.66
N ASN A 32 -6.18 -10.25 -16.49
CA ASN A 32 -5.91 -9.39 -17.63
C ASN A 32 -6.14 -7.93 -17.23
N GLU A 33 -5.58 -6.98 -17.98
CA GLU A 33 -5.68 -5.55 -17.65
C GLU A 33 -7.13 -5.04 -17.61
N ALA A 34 -8.02 -5.62 -18.42
CA ALA A 34 -9.43 -5.23 -18.51
C ALA A 34 -10.25 -5.65 -17.28
N SER A 35 -9.89 -6.75 -16.60
CA SER A 35 -10.61 -7.23 -15.42
C SER A 35 -10.13 -6.61 -14.11
N VAL A 36 -8.96 -5.98 -14.09
CA VAL A 36 -8.35 -5.37 -12.89
C VAL A 36 -9.34 -4.46 -12.15
N ASP A 37 -10.02 -3.57 -12.87
CA ASP A 37 -10.90 -2.57 -12.25
C ASP A 37 -12.07 -3.22 -11.50
N THR A 38 -12.63 -4.30 -12.05
CA THR A 38 -13.72 -5.07 -11.43
C THR A 38 -13.22 -5.87 -10.23
N LEU A 39 -12.05 -6.51 -10.36
CA LEU A 39 -11.45 -7.30 -9.29
C LEU A 39 -11.10 -6.45 -8.07
N MET A 40 -10.50 -5.27 -8.27
CA MET A 40 -10.15 -4.36 -7.18
C MET A 40 -11.38 -3.92 -6.36
N LYS A 41 -12.53 -3.72 -7.02
CA LYS A 41 -13.79 -3.37 -6.33
C LYS A 41 -14.31 -4.52 -5.47
N GLN A 42 -14.27 -5.76 -5.97
CA GLN A 42 -14.71 -6.94 -5.22
C GLN A 42 -13.80 -7.20 -4.01
N ILE A 43 -12.49 -7.02 -4.19
CA ILE A 43 -11.52 -7.21 -3.11
C ILE A 43 -11.75 -6.18 -2.00
N ALA A 44 -12.04 -4.92 -2.33
CA ALA A 44 -12.30 -3.89 -1.31
C ALA A 44 -13.42 -4.28 -0.34
N SER A 45 -14.52 -4.87 -0.83
CA SER A 45 -15.58 -5.40 0.03
C SER A 45 -15.16 -6.64 0.83
N PHE A 46 -14.21 -7.43 0.33
CA PHE A 46 -13.80 -8.69 0.94
C PHE A 46 -12.80 -8.49 2.10
N MET A 47 -11.97 -7.45 2.05
CA MET A 47 -10.89 -7.23 3.02
C MET A 47 -11.38 -7.12 4.47
N GLY A 48 -12.59 -6.60 4.71
CA GLY A 48 -13.15 -6.47 6.06
C GLY A 48 -13.51 -7.79 6.73
N ASP A 49 -13.71 -8.86 5.94
CA ASP A 49 -14.27 -10.13 6.41
C ASP A 49 -13.21 -11.21 6.69
N ILE A 50 -11.92 -10.86 6.61
CA ILE A 50 -10.80 -11.81 6.68
C ILE A 50 -9.72 -11.41 7.69
N SER A 51 -8.93 -12.39 8.13
CA SER A 51 -7.80 -12.17 9.03
C SER A 51 -6.65 -11.43 8.34
N ASP A 52 -5.82 -10.77 9.14
CA ASP A 52 -4.65 -10.03 8.65
C ASP A 52 -3.66 -10.91 7.87
N GLU A 53 -3.55 -12.19 8.22
CA GLU A 53 -2.73 -13.17 7.49
C GLU A 53 -3.18 -13.30 6.03
N PHE A 54 -4.48 -13.37 5.78
CA PHE A 54 -5.03 -13.42 4.42
C PHE A 54 -4.96 -12.07 3.71
N LYS A 55 -5.15 -10.98 4.45
CA LYS A 55 -4.97 -9.63 3.88
C LYS A 55 -3.55 -9.44 3.35
N VAL A 56 -2.52 -9.90 4.07
CA VAL A 56 -1.13 -9.85 3.62
C VAL A 56 -0.94 -10.56 2.27
N VAL A 57 -1.52 -11.75 2.10
CA VAL A 57 -1.47 -12.50 0.83
C VAL A 57 -2.10 -11.72 -0.32
N ILE A 58 -3.22 -11.04 -0.07
CA ILE A 58 -3.89 -10.19 -1.06
C ILE A 58 -3.04 -8.98 -1.42
N ILE A 59 -2.42 -8.32 -0.43
CA ILE A 59 -1.52 -7.18 -0.68
C ILE A 59 -0.34 -7.60 -1.56
N ASP A 60 0.26 -8.76 -1.31
CA ASP A 60 1.35 -9.30 -2.14
C ASP A 60 0.91 -9.58 -3.58
N ALA A 61 -0.33 -10.05 -3.77
CA ALA A 61 -0.89 -10.27 -5.09
C ALA A 61 -1.16 -8.94 -5.82
N ILE A 62 -1.69 -7.93 -5.13
CA ILE A 62 -1.92 -6.57 -5.68
C ILE A 62 -0.60 -5.90 -6.06
N ARG A 63 0.42 -6.01 -5.21
CA ARG A 63 1.78 -5.55 -5.52
C ARG A 63 2.27 -6.15 -6.83
N SER A 64 2.21 -7.48 -6.95
CA SER A 64 2.63 -8.20 -8.14
C SER A 64 1.85 -7.77 -9.39
N LEU A 65 0.55 -7.52 -9.23
CA LEU A 65 -0.32 -7.06 -10.31
C LEU A 65 0.03 -5.63 -10.76
N CYS A 66 0.40 -4.74 -9.84
CA CYS A 66 0.83 -3.37 -10.16
C CYS A 66 2.11 -3.36 -10.99
N LEU A 67 3.07 -4.21 -10.62
CA LEU A 67 4.31 -4.37 -11.39
C LEU A 67 4.06 -4.97 -12.78
N LYS A 68 3.04 -5.83 -12.91
CA LYS A 68 2.61 -6.40 -14.19
C LYS A 68 1.86 -5.40 -15.07
N PHE A 69 1.04 -4.53 -14.49
CA PHE A 69 0.23 -3.53 -15.21
C PHE A 69 0.45 -2.11 -14.64
N PRO A 70 1.60 -1.47 -14.92
CA PRO A 70 1.93 -0.14 -14.36
C PRO A 70 0.94 0.97 -14.72
N ALA A 71 0.21 0.84 -15.84
CA ALA A 71 -0.82 1.79 -16.24
C ALA A 71 -1.97 1.90 -15.21
N LYS A 72 -2.20 0.84 -14.43
CA LYS A 72 -3.24 0.77 -13.38
C LYS A 72 -2.72 1.16 -12.00
N GLN A 73 -1.48 1.65 -11.87
CA GLN A 73 -0.84 1.98 -10.59
C GLN A 73 -1.68 2.90 -9.70
N SER A 74 -2.36 3.89 -10.28
CA SER A 74 -3.11 4.89 -9.51
C SER A 74 -4.25 4.25 -8.73
N MET A 75 -4.99 3.32 -9.35
CA MET A 75 -6.06 2.57 -8.68
C MET A 75 -5.51 1.70 -7.55
N MET A 76 -4.41 0.99 -7.81
CA MET A 76 -3.82 0.08 -6.82
C MET A 76 -3.19 0.83 -5.65
N LEU A 77 -2.51 1.95 -5.89
CA LEU A 77 -2.00 2.81 -4.82
C LEU A 77 -3.13 3.39 -3.98
N ASN A 78 -4.22 3.85 -4.60
CA ASN A 78 -5.37 4.34 -3.84
C ASN A 78 -6.01 3.23 -2.99
N PHE A 79 -6.08 2.01 -3.50
CA PHE A 79 -6.51 0.86 -2.71
C PHE A 79 -5.59 0.61 -1.51
N LEU A 80 -4.27 0.55 -1.73
CA LEU A 80 -3.28 0.35 -0.66
C LEU A 80 -3.32 1.49 0.37
N ALA A 81 -3.55 2.73 -0.06
CA ALA A 81 -3.69 3.88 0.83
C ALA A 81 -4.94 3.80 1.72
N ASN A 82 -6.08 3.38 1.16
CA ASN A 82 -7.28 3.14 1.95
C ASN A 82 -7.05 2.03 2.99
N VAL A 83 -6.43 0.93 2.56
CA VAL A 83 -5.99 -0.16 3.44
C VAL A 83 -5.05 0.33 4.56
N LEU A 84 -4.17 1.30 4.28
CA LEU A 84 -3.32 1.91 5.30
C LEU A 84 -4.09 2.74 6.34
N ARG A 85 -5.29 3.24 6.03
CA ARG A 85 -6.13 3.99 6.97
C ARG A 85 -7.02 3.11 7.84
N ASP A 86 -7.40 1.92 7.36
CA ASP A 86 -8.26 1.00 8.10
C ASP A 86 -7.57 0.44 9.36
N GLU A 87 -8.29 -0.08 10.35
CA GLU A 87 -7.63 -0.77 11.47
C GLU A 87 -6.94 -2.06 11.02
N GLY A 88 -5.79 -2.39 11.63
CA GLY A 88 -5.10 -3.64 11.34
C GLY A 88 -3.76 -3.79 12.04
N GLY A 89 -3.29 -5.03 12.13
CA GLY A 89 -2.06 -5.40 12.81
C GLY A 89 -0.78 -4.98 12.08
N TYR A 90 0.33 -5.04 12.82
CA TYR A 90 1.64 -4.59 12.35
C TYR A 90 2.08 -5.24 11.03
N GLU A 91 1.97 -6.57 10.89
CA GLU A 91 2.44 -7.27 9.68
C GLU A 91 1.63 -6.91 8.45
N TYR A 92 0.32 -6.68 8.60
CA TYR A 92 -0.54 -6.21 7.51
C TYR A 92 -0.17 -4.80 7.04
N LYS A 93 0.03 -3.88 7.99
CA LYS A 93 0.48 -2.51 7.68
C LYS A 93 1.88 -2.51 7.06
N ARG A 94 2.79 -3.32 7.59
CA ARG A 94 4.13 -3.50 7.06
C ARG A 94 4.10 -3.99 5.61
N ALA A 95 3.34 -5.05 5.31
CA ALA A 95 3.22 -5.58 3.95
C ALA A 95 2.68 -4.52 2.98
N THR A 96 1.70 -3.72 3.43
CA THR A 96 1.15 -2.63 2.61
C THR A 96 2.18 -1.54 2.32
N ILE A 97 2.99 -1.14 3.30
CA ILE A 97 4.06 -0.15 3.09
C ILE A 97 5.13 -0.71 2.14
N GLU A 98 5.53 -1.97 2.30
CA GLU A 98 6.47 -2.61 1.35
C GLU A 98 5.92 -2.60 -0.07
N ALA A 99 4.64 -2.90 -0.24
CA ALA A 99 4.00 -2.84 -1.55
C ALA A 99 4.03 -1.43 -2.16
N ILE A 100 3.77 -0.39 -1.36
CA ILE A 100 3.86 1.00 -1.82
C ILE A 100 5.31 1.36 -2.17
N PHE A 101 6.30 0.91 -1.39
CA PHE A 101 7.72 1.15 -1.68
C PHE A 101 8.15 0.50 -2.98
N ASP A 102 7.78 -0.77 -3.20
CA ASP A 102 8.12 -1.48 -4.44
C ASP A 102 7.49 -0.80 -5.67
N ILE A 103 6.24 -0.33 -5.55
CA ILE A 103 5.57 0.44 -6.60
C ILE A 103 6.28 1.78 -6.82
N PHE A 104 6.63 2.51 -5.75
CA PHE A 104 7.35 3.79 -5.81
C PHE A 104 8.68 3.68 -6.56
N TYR A 105 9.46 2.63 -6.30
CA TYR A 105 10.75 2.43 -6.96
C TYR A 105 10.62 1.91 -8.39
N SER A 106 9.59 1.09 -8.67
CA SER A 106 9.43 0.43 -9.97
C SER A 106 8.66 1.25 -11.00
N VAL A 107 7.78 2.17 -10.57
CA VAL A 107 6.87 2.91 -11.44
C VAL A 107 7.08 4.42 -11.26
N PRO A 108 7.85 5.11 -12.13
CA PRO A 108 8.18 6.52 -11.94
C PRO A 108 6.96 7.46 -11.84
N SER A 109 5.88 7.17 -12.56
CA SER A 109 4.64 7.96 -12.55
C SER A 109 3.85 7.86 -11.24
N SER A 110 4.18 6.91 -10.37
CA SER A 110 3.49 6.68 -9.10
C SER A 110 4.10 7.44 -7.93
N ARG A 111 5.30 8.02 -8.12
CA ARG A 111 6.14 8.55 -7.04
C ARG A 111 5.45 9.61 -6.20
N GLU A 112 4.87 10.62 -6.84
CA GLU A 112 4.21 11.72 -6.13
C GLU A 112 3.00 11.24 -5.33
N THR A 113 2.17 10.37 -5.93
CA THR A 113 1.00 9.79 -5.27
C THR A 113 1.40 8.92 -4.09
N ALA A 114 2.41 8.06 -4.25
CA ALA A 114 2.91 7.20 -3.18
C ALA A 114 3.46 8.01 -2.00
N LEU A 115 4.27 9.04 -2.26
CA LEU A 115 4.79 9.91 -1.18
C LEU A 115 3.66 10.66 -0.46
N SER A 116 2.63 11.10 -1.18
CA SER A 116 1.47 11.76 -0.55
C SER A 116 0.72 10.82 0.39
N HIS A 117 0.43 9.60 -0.05
CA HIS A 117 -0.25 8.59 0.79
C HIS A 117 0.58 8.21 2.02
N LEU A 118 1.89 8.13 1.87
CA LEU A 118 2.81 7.87 2.97
C LEU A 118 2.91 9.03 3.97
N CYS A 119 2.82 10.27 3.50
CA CYS A 119 2.74 11.45 4.37
C CYS A 119 1.48 11.44 5.23
N GLU A 120 0.34 11.12 4.63
CA GLU A 120 -0.92 11.00 5.38
C GLU A 120 -0.85 9.84 6.39
N PHE A 121 -0.28 8.69 5.99
CA PHE A 121 -0.13 7.55 6.90
C PHE A 121 0.67 7.88 8.16
N ILE A 122 1.78 8.62 8.05
CA ILE A 122 2.57 8.97 9.23
C ILE A 122 1.85 9.96 10.16
N GLU A 123 0.74 10.59 9.75
CA GLU A 123 -0.02 11.48 10.62
C GLU A 123 -0.63 10.79 11.82
N ASP A 124 -1.18 9.60 11.59
CA ASP A 124 -1.91 8.83 12.58
C ASP A 124 -1.29 7.44 12.79
N CYS A 125 0.01 7.29 12.48
CA CYS A 125 0.69 6.00 12.58
C CYS A 125 1.01 5.63 14.03
N GLU A 126 0.34 4.61 14.56
CA GLU A 126 0.65 4.05 15.89
C GLU A 126 1.95 3.20 15.92
N PHE A 127 2.40 2.70 14.76
CA PHE A 127 3.53 1.80 14.66
C PHE A 127 4.86 2.54 14.47
N THR A 128 5.55 2.79 15.58
CA THR A 128 6.87 3.48 15.62
C THR A 128 7.85 2.99 14.56
N ARG A 129 8.00 1.66 14.39
CA ARG A 129 8.93 1.09 13.40
C ARG A 129 8.53 1.41 11.96
N LEU A 130 7.23 1.49 11.66
CA LEU A 130 6.74 1.83 10.33
C LEU A 130 6.91 3.32 10.06
N ALA A 131 6.55 4.19 11.03
CA ALA A 131 6.74 5.63 10.93
C ALA A 131 8.21 6.00 10.64
N VAL A 132 9.16 5.38 11.35
CA VAL A 132 10.61 5.60 11.12
C VAL A 132 11.03 5.22 9.70
N ARG A 133 10.53 4.10 9.16
CA ARG A 133 10.86 3.66 7.79
C ARG A 133 10.30 4.61 6.74
N VAL A 134 9.07 5.09 6.93
CA VAL A 134 8.46 6.06 6.02
C VAL A 134 9.20 7.40 6.09
N LEU A 135 9.54 7.89 7.29
CA LEU A 135 10.33 9.11 7.45
C LEU A 135 11.69 9.02 6.76
N TYR A 136 12.35 7.86 6.80
CA TYR A 136 13.60 7.64 6.07
C TYR A 136 13.41 7.80 4.56
N LEU A 137 12.35 7.23 3.98
CA LEU A 137 12.04 7.39 2.56
C LEU A 137 11.76 8.86 2.22
N LEU A 138 10.90 9.52 3.00
CA LEU A 138 10.56 10.94 2.82
C LEU A 138 11.79 11.85 2.88
N GLY A 139 12.72 11.61 3.81
CA GLY A 139 13.98 12.35 3.89
C GLY A 139 14.94 12.07 2.73
N THR A 140 14.86 10.90 2.10
CA THR A 140 15.73 10.55 0.96
C THR A 140 15.19 11.08 -0.36
N GLU A 141 13.87 11.02 -0.54
CA GLU A 141 13.21 11.29 -1.83
C GLU A 141 12.49 12.64 -1.87
N GLY A 142 12.01 13.14 -0.73
CA GLY A 142 11.33 14.43 -0.64
C GLY A 142 12.14 15.63 -1.16
N PRO A 143 13.46 15.75 -0.90
CA PRO A 143 14.30 16.82 -1.45
C PRO A 143 14.40 16.79 -2.99
N LYS A 144 14.16 15.64 -3.61
CA LYS A 144 14.25 15.44 -5.07
C LYS A 144 12.94 15.75 -5.80
N CYS A 145 11.86 15.97 -5.06
CA CYS A 145 10.56 16.30 -5.64
C CYS A 145 10.50 17.76 -6.12
N ALA A 146 9.55 18.06 -7.01
CA ALA A 146 9.34 19.43 -7.49
C ALA A 146 8.94 20.43 -6.38
N THR A 147 8.31 19.95 -5.31
CA THR A 147 7.82 20.75 -4.19
C THR A 147 8.27 20.21 -2.82
N PRO A 148 9.58 20.26 -2.49
CA PRO A 148 10.13 19.67 -1.26
C PRO A 148 9.47 20.20 0.02
N SER A 149 9.09 21.48 0.05
CA SER A 149 8.47 22.14 1.20
C SER A 149 7.17 21.47 1.66
N LYS A 150 6.45 20.76 0.78
CA LYS A 150 5.25 19.99 1.15
C LYS A 150 5.59 18.93 2.20
N TYR A 151 6.69 18.22 2.01
CA TYR A 151 7.10 17.09 2.86
C TYR A 151 7.68 17.55 4.21
N ILE A 152 8.35 18.70 4.22
CA ILE A 152 8.93 19.29 5.44
C ILE A 152 7.88 19.44 6.54
N ARG A 153 6.68 19.92 6.20
CA ARG A 153 5.59 20.09 7.18
C ARG A 153 5.22 18.77 7.86
N TYR A 154 5.04 17.71 7.08
CA TYR A 154 4.68 16.39 7.62
C TYR A 154 5.78 15.85 8.54
N ILE A 155 7.05 15.98 8.14
CA ILE A 155 8.20 15.52 8.92
C ILE A 155 8.36 16.35 10.20
N TYR A 156 8.22 17.67 10.10
CA TYR A 156 8.36 18.59 11.24
C TYR A 156 7.31 18.33 12.31
N ASN A 157 6.06 18.05 11.94
CA ASN A 157 5.01 17.71 12.91
C ASN A 157 5.37 16.45 13.72
N ARG A 158 6.00 15.44 13.10
CA ARG A 158 6.48 14.23 13.79
C ARG A 158 7.64 14.51 14.76
N LEU A 159 8.42 15.57 14.53
CA LEU A 159 9.47 15.97 15.47
C LEU A 159 8.90 16.48 16.80
N ILE A 160 7.71 17.08 16.80
CA ILE A 160 7.12 17.71 17.97
C ILE A 160 6.21 16.72 18.71
N LEU A 161 5.41 15.95 17.97
CA LEU A 161 4.26 15.23 18.51
C LEU A 161 4.57 13.77 18.93
N GLU A 162 5.74 13.24 18.59
CA GLU A 162 5.99 11.78 18.65
C GLU A 162 7.03 11.34 19.70
N ASN A 163 7.19 10.02 19.82
CA ASN A 163 8.19 9.42 20.70
C ASN A 163 9.65 9.61 20.19
N ALA A 164 10.62 9.31 21.05
CA ALA A 164 12.04 9.59 20.78
C ALA A 164 12.59 8.94 19.49
N PRO A 165 12.31 7.65 19.17
CA PRO A 165 12.72 7.06 17.90
C PRO A 165 12.20 7.80 16.66
N VAL A 166 10.91 8.16 16.64
CA VAL A 166 10.31 8.88 15.51
C VAL A 166 10.89 10.29 15.41
N ARG A 167 11.09 10.98 16.53
CA ARG A 167 11.76 12.29 16.57
C ARG A 167 13.18 12.24 16.01
N SER A 168 13.96 11.23 16.39
CA SER A 168 15.32 11.05 15.84
C SER A 168 15.32 10.83 14.33
N ALA A 169 14.39 10.02 13.82
CA ALA A 169 14.20 9.82 12.39
C ALA A 169 13.76 11.12 11.68
N ALA A 170 12.86 11.90 12.29
CA ALA A 170 12.40 13.18 11.76
C ALA A 170 13.53 14.22 11.68
N VAL A 171 14.37 14.37 12.71
CA VAL A 171 15.56 15.24 12.65
C VAL A 171 16.48 14.82 11.50
N THR A 172 16.75 13.53 11.39
CA THR A 172 17.63 12.99 10.34
C THR A 172 17.05 13.24 8.95
N ALA A 173 15.73 13.08 8.79
CA ALA A 173 15.04 13.34 7.53
C ALA A 173 15.06 14.83 7.18
N LEU A 174 14.80 15.73 8.13
CA LEU A 174 14.86 17.19 7.93
C LEU A 174 16.26 17.65 7.53
N GLY A 175 17.32 17.08 8.12
CA GLY A 175 18.71 17.43 7.79
C GLY A 175 19.12 17.09 6.35
N ARG A 176 18.27 16.42 5.56
CA ARG A 176 18.50 16.11 4.14
C ARG A 176 17.82 17.07 3.16
N PHE A 177 16.92 17.92 3.65
CA PHE A 177 16.28 18.98 2.88
C PHE A 177 17.15 20.23 2.87
#